data_AF-X1VZ07-F1
#
_entry.id   AF-X1VZ07-F1
#
_cell.length_a   1.000
_cell.length_b   1.000
_cell.length_c   1.000
_cell.angle_alpha   90.00
_cell.angle_beta   90.00
_cell.angle_gamma   90.00
#
_symmetry.space_group_name_H-M   'P 1'
#
loop_
_entity.id
_entity.type
_entity.pdbx_description
1 polymer ?
#
loop_
_entity_poly.entity_id
_entity_poly.type
_entity_poly.pdbx_seq_one_letter_code
_entity_poly.pdbx_strand_id
1 'polypeptide(L)'
;SYTVNCNKYLIAQNKIYLGLYEEANKELSSCIEYFKKNLTKTSDLGKNYQMFYLYSLMSLIDTNTKLRRHEENNVLLKTAFEYIKQNNLKQYTPYFISCDGVDEYFKKNYKPAIKKLSEAIRLYNDQWPHITDIFYIGLSNWKLGKRDVAVRYF
;
A
#
# COMPACT_ATOMS: atom_id res chain seq x y z
N SER A 1 19.28 12.53 7.64
CA SER A 1 20.15 11.58 6.90
C SER A 1 19.33 10.36 6.47
N TYR A 2 19.88 9.47 5.63
CA TYR A 2 19.15 8.30 5.13
C TYR A 2 18.70 7.38 6.27
N THR A 3 19.63 6.99 7.15
CA THR A 3 19.37 6.14 8.31
C THR A 3 18.26 6.69 9.21
N VAL A 4 18.24 8.01 9.44
CA VAL A 4 17.18 8.65 10.25
C VAL A 4 15.80 8.47 9.61
N ASN A 5 15.68 8.60 8.29
CA ASN A 5 14.39 8.43 7.61
C ASN A 5 14.00 6.96 7.47
N CYS A 6 14.95 6.04 7.33
CA CYS A 6 14.67 4.60 7.42
C CYS A 6 14.12 4.23 8.81
N ASN A 7 14.75 4.72 9.89
CA ASN A 7 14.26 4.50 11.24
C ASN A 7 12.88 5.14 11.47
N LYS A 8 12.64 6.33 10.91
CA LYS A 8 11.32 6.97 10.95
C LYS A 8 10.25 6.13 10.25
N TYR A 9 10.57 5.54 9.09
CA TYR A 9 9.66 4.60 8.41
C TYR A 9 9.36 3.38 9.29
N LEU A 10 10.37 2.78 9.94
CA LEU A 10 10.17 1.65 10.85
C LEU A 10 9.30 2.02 12.08
N ILE A 11 9.51 3.21 12.65
CA ILE A 11 8.64 3.75 13.71
C ILE A 11 7.20 3.90 13.22
N ALA A 12 7.01 4.37 11.98
CA ALA A 12 5.68 4.46 11.39
C ALA A 12 5.02 3.08 11.25
N GLN A 13 5.76 2.04 10.84
CA GLN A 13 5.22 0.67 10.79
C GLN A 13 4.77 0.19 12.18
N ASN A 14 5.55 0.44 13.22
CA ASN A 14 5.16 0.10 14.60
C ASN A 14 3.90 0.87 15.04
N LYS A 15 3.80 2.15 14.68
CA LYS A 15 2.60 2.96 14.95
C LYS A 15 1.37 2.39 14.24
N ILE A 16 1.50 1.96 12.98
CA ILE A 16 0.41 1.29 12.23
C ILE A 16 -0.02 0.02 12.95
N TYR A 17 0.93 -0.81 13.38
CA TYR A 17 0.63 -2.05 14.11
C TYR A 17 -0.13 -1.78 15.43
N LEU A 18 0.18 -0.68 16.10
CA LEU A 18 -0.51 -0.22 17.32
C LEU A 18 -1.82 0.54 17.06
N GLY A 19 -2.20 0.76 15.79
CA GLY A 19 -3.40 1.53 15.42
C GLY A 19 -3.26 3.05 15.56
N LEU A 20 -2.04 3.57 15.75
CA LEU A 20 -1.73 5.00 15.87
C LEU A 20 -1.61 5.65 14.48
N TYR A 21 -2.69 5.58 13.70
CA TYR A 21 -2.69 5.92 12.27
C TYR A 21 -2.38 7.40 12.00
N GLU A 22 -2.89 8.34 12.81
CA GLU A 22 -2.58 9.77 12.64
C GLU A 22 -1.08 10.08 12.80
N GLU A 23 -0.46 9.45 13.78
CA GLU A 23 0.97 9.64 14.04
C GLU A 23 1.81 8.96 12.97
N ALA A 24 1.44 7.75 12.54
CA ALA A 24 2.08 7.07 11.43
C ALA A 24 2.02 7.90 10.15
N ASN A 25 0.85 8.49 9.84
CA ASN A 25 0.64 9.35 8.68
C ASN A 25 1.63 10.53 8.63
N LYS A 26 1.81 11.22 9.78
CA LYS A 26 2.76 12.34 9.89
C LYS A 26 4.20 11.91 9.62
N GLU A 27 4.62 10.77 10.18
CA GLU A 27 5.97 10.24 9.94
C GLU A 27 6.20 9.83 8.48
N LEU A 28 5.21 9.16 7.88
CA LEU A 28 5.26 8.71 6.49
C LEU A 28 5.32 9.87 5.51
N SER A 29 4.55 10.94 5.74
CA SER A 29 4.58 12.14 4.92
C SER A 29 5.99 12.76 4.88
N SER A 30 6.65 12.84 6.03
CA SER A 30 8.05 13.29 6.14
C SER A 30 9.03 12.36 5.43
N CYS A 31 8.82 11.04 5.54
CA CYS A 31 9.63 10.04 4.84
C CYS A 31 9.51 10.18 3.31
N ILE A 32 8.29 10.31 2.79
CA ILE A 32 8.01 10.48 1.36
C ILE A 32 8.74 11.71 0.83
N GLU A 33 8.62 12.85 1.52
CA GLU A 33 9.31 14.07 1.12
C GLU A 33 10.83 13.86 1.03
N TYR A 34 11.42 13.24 2.05
CA TYR A 34 12.84 12.96 2.08
C TYR A 34 13.27 12.01 0.96
N PHE A 35 12.64 10.85 0.83
CA PHE A 35 13.04 9.85 -0.16
C PHE A 35 12.82 10.35 -1.59
N LYS A 36 11.71 11.07 -1.85
CA LYS A 36 11.44 11.70 -3.14
C LYS A 36 12.53 12.67 -3.57
N LYS A 37 12.98 13.55 -2.66
CA LYS A 37 14.06 14.52 -2.93
C LYS A 37 15.42 13.87 -3.24
N ASN A 38 15.60 12.60 -2.91
CA ASN A 38 16.87 11.88 -3.04
C ASN A 38 16.83 10.75 -4.08
N LEU A 39 15.78 10.64 -4.90
CA LEU A 39 15.62 9.56 -5.88
C LEU A 39 16.74 9.51 -6.95
N THR A 40 17.38 10.63 -7.23
CA THR A 40 18.49 10.72 -8.21
C THR A 40 19.85 10.33 -7.62
N LYS A 41 19.94 10.05 -6.32
CA LYS A 41 21.20 9.66 -5.67
C LYS A 41 21.49 8.19 -5.92
N THR A 42 22.33 7.92 -6.92
CA THR A 42 22.72 6.57 -7.34
C THR A 42 24.08 6.11 -6.80
N SER A 43 24.88 7.01 -6.22
CA SER A 43 26.26 6.74 -5.77
C SER A 43 26.39 6.28 -4.32
N ASP A 44 25.29 6.22 -3.58
CA ASP A 44 25.28 5.83 -2.16
C ASP A 44 25.15 4.31 -2.02
N LEU A 45 26.29 3.59 -1.97
CA LEU A 45 26.30 2.14 -1.76
C LEU A 45 25.47 1.74 -0.53
N GLY A 46 24.56 0.79 -0.71
CA GLY A 46 23.68 0.28 0.35
C GLY A 46 22.45 1.14 0.66
N LYS A 47 22.22 2.26 -0.04
CA LYS A 47 21.02 3.08 0.13
C LYS A 47 20.03 2.89 -1.01
N ASN A 48 18.79 2.54 -0.67
CA ASN A 48 17.72 2.33 -1.64
C ASN A 48 16.59 3.34 -1.43
N TYR A 49 16.81 4.58 -1.88
CA TYR A 49 15.83 5.66 -1.78
C TYR A 49 14.52 5.34 -2.52
N GLN A 50 14.61 4.63 -3.65
CA GLN A 50 13.46 4.25 -4.47
C GLN A 50 12.54 3.27 -3.74
N MET A 51 13.10 2.23 -3.10
CA MET A 51 12.34 1.26 -2.33
C MET A 51 11.62 1.94 -1.16
N PHE A 52 12.34 2.75 -0.36
CA PHE A 52 11.73 3.42 0.78
C PHE A 52 10.71 4.49 0.38
N TYR A 53 10.87 5.13 -0.78
CA TYR A 53 9.84 6.01 -1.35
C TYR A 53 8.54 5.24 -1.64
N LEU A 54 8.64 4.12 -2.36
CA LEU A 54 7.48 3.30 -2.70
C LEU A 54 6.81 2.69 -1.47
N TYR A 55 7.61 2.17 -0.52
CA TYR A 55 7.09 1.63 0.73
C TYR A 55 6.40 2.69 1.58
N SER A 56 6.98 3.89 1.67
CA SER A 56 6.34 4.98 2.41
C SER A 56 5.02 5.42 1.76
N LEU A 57 4.95 5.44 0.42
CA LEU A 57 3.70 5.69 -0.31
C LEU A 57 2.64 4.62 -0.02
N MET A 58 2.98 3.34 -0.12
CA MET A 58 2.06 2.24 0.19
C MET A 58 1.50 2.35 1.60
N SER A 59 2.38 2.51 2.59
CA SER A 59 1.95 2.63 3.99
C SER A 59 1.12 3.89 4.24
N LEU A 60 1.37 5.00 3.53
CA LEU A 60 0.55 6.20 3.66
C LEU A 60 -0.86 5.97 3.09
N ILE A 61 -0.95 5.28 1.95
CA ILE A 61 -2.25 4.92 1.34
C ILE A 61 -3.05 4.05 2.30
N ASP A 62 -2.44 2.99 2.84
CA ASP A 62 -3.11 2.11 3.81
C ASP A 62 -3.55 2.87 5.06
N THR A 63 -2.70 3.76 5.58
CA THR A 63 -2.99 4.59 6.75
C THR A 63 -4.17 5.53 6.47
N ASN A 64 -4.20 6.17 5.30
CA ASN A 64 -5.31 7.00 4.86
C ASN A 64 -6.60 6.20 4.74
N THR A 65 -6.55 4.96 4.23
CA THR A 65 -7.71 4.07 4.19
C THR A 65 -8.25 3.80 5.60
N LYS A 66 -7.39 3.56 6.60
CA LYS A 66 -7.83 3.36 8.00
C LYS A 66 -8.41 4.63 8.63
N LEU A 67 -7.91 5.80 8.23
CA LEU A 67 -8.40 7.11 8.64
C LEU A 67 -9.62 7.60 7.84
N ARG A 68 -10.10 6.82 6.86
CA ARG A 68 -11.19 7.20 5.91
C ARG A 68 -10.87 8.43 5.05
N ARG A 69 -9.58 8.70 4.82
CA ARG A 69 -9.06 9.78 3.96
C ARG A 69 -8.93 9.32 2.51
N HIS A 70 -10.02 8.77 2.00
CA HIS A 70 -10.04 8.07 0.72
C HIS A 70 -9.71 8.95 -0.50
N GLU A 71 -10.10 10.22 -0.47
CA GLU A 71 -9.84 11.12 -1.61
C GLU A 71 -8.36 11.43 -1.78
N GLU A 72 -7.60 11.46 -0.68
CA GLU A 72 -6.14 11.64 -0.72
C GLU A 72 -5.44 10.47 -1.42
N ASN A 73 -6.00 9.26 -1.31
CA ASN A 73 -5.44 8.06 -1.93
C ASN A 73 -5.48 8.12 -3.46
N ASN A 74 -6.46 8.81 -4.06
CA ASN A 74 -6.55 8.95 -5.52
C ASN A 74 -5.29 9.62 -6.10
N VAL A 75 -4.79 10.66 -5.42
CA VAL A 75 -3.58 11.40 -5.84
C VAL A 75 -2.32 10.56 -5.61
N LEU A 76 -2.24 9.86 -4.47
CA LEU A 76 -1.08 9.01 -4.13
C LEU A 76 -0.96 7.82 -5.07
N LEU A 77 -2.07 7.12 -5.37
CA LEU A 77 -2.11 5.99 -6.29
C LEU A 77 -1.71 6.42 -7.70
N LYS A 78 -2.26 7.53 -8.21
CA LYS A 78 -1.87 8.08 -9.51
C LYS A 78 -0.37 8.36 -9.56
N THR A 79 0.16 9.02 -8.54
CA THR A 79 1.59 9.33 -8.41
C THR A 79 2.44 8.05 -8.43
N ALA A 80 2.03 7.02 -7.69
CA ALA A 80 2.74 5.75 -7.63
C ALA A 80 2.75 5.00 -8.97
N PHE A 81 1.59 4.87 -9.63
CA PHE A 81 1.48 4.21 -10.92
C PHE A 81 2.27 4.94 -12.03
N GLU A 82 2.23 6.27 -12.06
CA GLU A 82 3.02 7.07 -12.99
C GLU A 82 4.52 6.85 -12.75
N TYR A 83 4.97 6.90 -11.49
CA TYR A 83 6.36 6.67 -11.13
C TYR A 83 6.82 5.26 -11.50
N ILE A 84 6.02 4.24 -11.20
CA ILE A 84 6.31 2.84 -11.56
C ILE A 84 6.47 2.68 -13.06
N LYS A 85 5.55 3.26 -13.84
CA LYS A 85 5.59 3.20 -15.30
C LYS A 85 6.85 3.88 -15.86
N GLN A 86 7.18 5.07 -15.38
CA GLN A 86 8.34 5.85 -15.85
C GLN A 86 9.68 5.17 -15.54
N ASN A 87 9.75 4.41 -14.44
CA ASN A 87 11.00 3.81 -13.95
C ASN A 87 11.09 2.29 -14.20
N ASN A 88 10.17 1.71 -15.00
CA ASN A 88 10.12 0.28 -15.29
C ASN A 88 10.05 -0.64 -14.06
N LEU A 89 9.31 -0.21 -13.02
CA LEU A 89 9.21 -0.91 -11.73
C LEU A 89 7.96 -1.79 -11.61
N LYS A 90 7.61 -2.52 -12.69
CA LYS A 90 6.33 -3.26 -12.80
C LYS A 90 6.10 -4.26 -11.67
N GLN A 91 7.15 -4.74 -11.01
CA GLN A 91 7.05 -5.62 -9.84
C GLN A 91 6.29 -4.98 -8.66
N TYR A 92 6.23 -3.65 -8.57
CA TYR A 92 5.48 -2.95 -7.52
C TYR A 92 4.02 -2.69 -7.88
N THR A 93 3.62 -2.82 -9.15
CA THR A 93 2.24 -2.61 -9.61
C THR A 93 1.19 -3.40 -8.79
N PRO A 94 1.33 -4.72 -8.56
CA PRO A 94 0.31 -5.47 -7.82
C PRO A 94 0.10 -4.97 -6.39
N TYR A 95 1.15 -4.47 -5.73
CA TYR A 95 1.06 -3.92 -4.38
C TYR A 95 0.19 -2.66 -4.30
N PHE A 96 0.29 -1.75 -5.27
CA PHE A 96 -0.56 -0.55 -5.31
C PHE A 96 -1.99 -0.87 -5.77
N ILE A 97 -2.18 -1.88 -6.62
CA ILE A 97 -3.53 -2.40 -6.95
C ILE A 97 -4.18 -3.01 -5.69
N SER A 98 -3.40 -3.71 -4.87
CA SER A 98 -3.87 -4.24 -3.58
C SER A 98 -4.32 -3.12 -2.65
N CYS A 99 -3.49 -2.09 -2.42
CA CYS A 99 -3.87 -0.93 -1.61
C CYS A 99 -5.18 -0.27 -2.10
N ASP A 100 -5.33 -0.06 -3.41
CA ASP A 100 -6.57 0.45 -4.01
C ASP A 100 -7.76 -0.49 -3.80
N GLY A 101 -7.56 -1.81 -3.93
CA GLY A 101 -8.58 -2.81 -3.65
C GLY A 101 -9.05 -2.83 -2.19
N VAL A 102 -8.12 -2.66 -1.23
CA VAL A 102 -8.45 -2.50 0.19
C VAL A 102 -9.20 -1.19 0.43
N ASP A 103 -8.79 -0.10 -0.20
CA ASP A 103 -9.49 1.19 -0.11
C ASP A 103 -10.95 1.10 -0.58
N GLU A 104 -11.20 0.41 -1.70
CA GLU A 104 -12.56 0.12 -2.18
C GLU A 104 -13.40 -0.68 -1.17
N TYR A 105 -12.80 -1.64 -0.47
CA TYR A 105 -13.50 -2.36 0.59
C TYR A 105 -13.98 -1.41 1.69
N PHE A 106 -13.12 -0.49 2.14
CA PHE A 106 -13.48 0.49 3.17
C PHE A 106 -14.51 1.53 2.68
N LYS A 107 -14.51 1.85 1.39
CA LYS A 107 -15.57 2.62 0.71
C LYS A 107 -16.90 1.86 0.58
N LYS A 108 -16.96 0.58 0.98
CA LYS A 108 -18.09 -0.35 0.79
C LYS A 108 -18.35 -0.74 -0.67
N ASN A 109 -17.37 -0.51 -1.54
CA ASN A 109 -17.40 -0.87 -2.95
C ASN A 109 -16.88 -2.31 -3.13
N TYR A 110 -17.63 -3.28 -2.60
CA TYR A 110 -17.16 -4.66 -2.48
C TYR A 110 -16.89 -5.36 -3.82
N LYS A 111 -17.66 -5.04 -4.87
CA LYS A 111 -17.42 -5.60 -6.22
C LYS A 111 -16.10 -5.07 -6.81
N PRO A 112 -15.84 -3.75 -6.86
CA PRO A 112 -14.52 -3.21 -7.19
C PRO A 112 -13.38 -3.78 -6.35
N ALA A 113 -13.55 -3.91 -5.03
CA ALA A 113 -12.54 -4.49 -4.14
C ALA A 113 -12.14 -5.90 -4.58
N ILE A 114 -13.12 -6.80 -4.79
CA ILE A 114 -12.85 -8.17 -5.26
C ILE A 114 -12.08 -8.16 -6.59
N LYS A 115 -12.48 -7.30 -7.54
CA LYS A 115 -11.84 -7.22 -8.86
C LYS A 115 -10.36 -6.84 -8.73
N LYS A 116 -10.07 -5.76 -8.00
CA LYS A 116 -8.71 -5.23 -7.81
C LYS A 116 -7.82 -6.21 -7.04
N LEU A 117 -8.31 -6.74 -5.92
CA LEU A 117 -7.55 -7.70 -5.10
C LEU A 117 -7.27 -9.00 -5.87
N SER A 118 -8.25 -9.52 -6.62
CA SER A 118 -8.04 -10.69 -7.48
C SER A 118 -7.04 -10.40 -8.60
N GLU A 119 -6.98 -9.18 -9.11
CA GLU A 119 -6.00 -8.74 -10.10
C GLU A 119 -4.60 -8.66 -9.51
N ALA A 120 -4.44 -8.06 -8.32
CA ALA A 120 -3.17 -8.04 -7.60
C ALA A 120 -2.62 -9.46 -7.38
N ILE A 121 -3.45 -10.39 -6.89
CA ILE A 121 -3.08 -11.80 -6.67
C ILE A 121 -2.53 -12.47 -7.92
N ARG A 122 -3.11 -12.21 -9.09
CA ARG A 122 -2.62 -12.78 -10.37
C ARG A 122 -1.31 -12.15 -10.86
N LEU A 123 -1.02 -10.93 -10.42
CA LEU A 123 0.10 -10.13 -10.90
C LEU A 123 1.32 -10.19 -9.98
N TYR A 124 1.17 -10.60 -8.71
CA TYR A 124 2.33 -10.86 -7.86
C TYR A 124 3.21 -11.94 -8.49
N ASN A 125 4.52 -11.71 -8.38
CA ASN A 125 5.55 -12.60 -8.87
C ASN A 125 6.60 -12.80 -7.77
N ASP A 126 6.11 -13.12 -6.57
CA ASP A 126 6.91 -13.39 -5.39
C ASP A 126 6.31 -14.57 -4.62
N GLN A 127 6.92 -14.95 -3.49
CA GLN A 127 6.53 -16.12 -2.71
C GLN A 127 5.63 -15.75 -1.50
N TRP A 128 5.22 -14.49 -1.37
CA TRP A 128 4.40 -14.08 -0.24
C TRP A 128 2.95 -14.59 -0.43
N PRO A 129 2.28 -15.00 0.65
CA PRO A 129 0.93 -15.54 0.56
C PRO A 129 -0.15 -14.47 0.34
N HIS A 130 0.19 -13.18 0.43
CA HIS A 130 -0.72 -12.04 0.29
C HIS A 130 -2.06 -12.21 1.04
N ILE A 131 -1.98 -12.72 2.27
CA ILE A 131 -3.13 -13.06 3.13
C ILE A 131 -4.11 -11.89 3.30
N THR A 132 -3.63 -10.65 3.30
CA THR A 132 -4.47 -9.44 3.36
C THR A 132 -5.45 -9.38 2.19
N ASP A 133 -4.99 -9.67 0.97
CA ASP A 133 -5.80 -9.60 -0.24
C ASP A 133 -6.86 -10.70 -0.24
N ILE A 134 -6.44 -11.92 0.11
CA ILE A 134 -7.33 -13.09 0.27
C ILE A 134 -8.41 -12.79 1.31
N PHE A 135 -8.02 -12.26 2.46
CA PHE A 135 -8.94 -11.92 3.55
C PHE A 135 -9.96 -10.87 3.14
N TYR A 136 -9.55 -9.79 2.48
CA TYR A 136 -10.47 -8.73 2.03
C TYR A 136 -11.36 -9.17 0.86
N ILE A 137 -10.95 -10.14 0.03
CA ILE A 137 -11.84 -10.81 -0.93
C ILE A 137 -12.93 -11.60 -0.19
N GLY A 138 -12.54 -12.37 0.83
CA GLY A 138 -13.47 -13.11 1.68
C GLY A 138 -14.50 -12.20 2.36
N LEU A 139 -14.03 -11.14 3.01
CA LEU A 139 -14.90 -10.13 3.65
C LEU A 139 -15.81 -9.43 2.65
N SER A 140 -15.31 -9.08 1.46
CA SER A 140 -16.12 -8.46 0.41
C SER A 140 -17.26 -9.38 -0.05
N ASN A 141 -16.98 -10.67 -0.27
CA ASN A 141 -18.02 -11.65 -0.61
C ASN A 141 -19.03 -11.82 0.52
N TRP A 142 -18.57 -11.85 1.77
CA TRP A 142 -19.44 -11.91 2.94
C TRP A 142 -20.40 -10.71 2.99
N LYS A 143 -19.88 -9.49 2.79
CA LYS A 143 -20.68 -8.25 2.78
C LYS A 143 -21.68 -8.19 1.62
N LEU A 144 -21.44 -8.91 0.53
CA LEU A 144 -22.37 -9.08 -0.59
C LEU A 144 -23.41 -10.20 -0.37
N GLY A 145 -23.40 -10.90 0.77
CA GLY A 145 -24.30 -12.00 1.07
C GLY A 145 -23.89 -13.36 0.48
N LYS A 146 -22.74 -13.44 -0.20
CA LYS A 146 -22.20 -14.65 -0.83
C LYS A 146 -21.43 -15.51 0.19
N ARG A 147 -22.13 -15.99 1.22
CA ARG A 147 -21.51 -16.65 2.37
C ARG A 147 -20.80 -17.95 2.01
N ASP A 148 -21.37 -18.73 1.10
CA ASP A 148 -20.82 -19.98 0.54
C ASP A 148 -19.47 -19.78 -0.15
N VAL A 149 -19.29 -18.63 -0.82
CA VAL A 149 -18.02 -18.23 -1.42
C VAL A 149 -17.07 -17.71 -0.35
N ALA A 150 -17.55 -16.86 0.55
CA ALA A 150 -16.73 -16.19 1.56
C ALA A 150 -16.03 -17.17 2.52
N VAL A 151 -16.71 -18.23 2.96
CA VAL A 151 -16.15 -19.23 3.89
C VAL A 151 -14.94 -19.97 3.35
N ARG A 152 -14.70 -19.95 2.03
CA ARG A 152 -13.51 -20.58 1.43
C ARG A 152 -12.23 -19.76 1.59
N TYR A 153 -12.35 -18.53 2.09
CA TYR A 153 -11.24 -17.58 2.30
C TYR A 153 -10.83 -17.46 3.77
N PHE A 154 -11.50 -18.17 4.68
CA PHE A 154 -11.23 -18.21 6.12
C PHE A 154 -10.90 -19.64 6.55
#